data_AF-A0A0J7NIJ8-F1
#
_entry.id   AF-A0A0J7NIJ8-F1
#
_cell.length_a   1.000
_cell.length_b   1.000
_cell.length_c   1.000
_cell.angle_alpha   90.00
_cell.angle_beta   90.00
_cell.angle_gamma   90.00
#
_symmetry.space_group_name_H-M   'P 1'
#
loop_
_entity.id
_entity.type
_entity.pdbx_description
1 polymer ?
#
loop_
_entity_poly.entity_id
_entity_poly.type
_entity_poly.pdbx_seq_one_letter_code
_entity_poly.pdbx_strand_id
1 'polypeptide(L)'
;MGIDKYENEDLIKWGWPEDVWFHVDKYSSAHVYLRLRHGQTIDDIPSTVLEDAAQLVKANSIEGNKMNDIDVVYTMWSNLKKTQGMEVGQVGFYKDKDVRKIHVAKRMNAIVNRLNKTKRSEQVNFSAEREQRDQNEREDKKKLLREQKEREKAEEKRRQEEAEMRSYNSLFNTSNMTSNTENSGYDSDDFM
;
A
#
# COMPACT_ATOMS: atom_id res chain seq x y z
N MET A 1 -17.85 9.56 -3.43
CA MET A 1 -19.18 9.22 -2.86
C MET A 1 -20.02 8.73 -4.01
N GLY A 2 -20.54 7.51 -3.95
CA GLY A 2 -21.44 7.05 -5.02
C GLY A 2 -22.73 7.85 -4.98
N ILE A 3 -23.18 8.28 -6.16
CA ILE A 3 -24.38 9.09 -6.32
C ILE A 3 -25.63 8.21 -6.23
N ASP A 4 -25.51 6.95 -6.64
CA ASP A 4 -26.58 5.95 -6.59
C ASP A 4 -26.08 4.60 -6.06
N LYS A 5 -27.03 3.74 -5.68
CA LYS A 5 -26.79 2.41 -5.12
C LYS A 5 -25.98 1.50 -6.05
N TYR A 6 -26.12 1.64 -7.38
CA TYR A 6 -25.35 0.91 -8.37
C TYR A 6 -23.90 1.40 -8.45
N GLU A 7 -23.67 2.71 -8.43
CA GLU A 7 -22.31 3.27 -8.36
C GLU A 7 -21.60 2.89 -7.07
N ASN A 8 -22.33 2.76 -5.96
CA ASN A 8 -21.78 2.26 -4.72
C ASN A 8 -21.27 0.81 -4.87
N GLU A 9 -21.94 -0.03 -5.66
CA GLU A 9 -21.46 -1.40 -5.91
C GLU A 9 -20.22 -1.42 -6.79
N ASP A 10 -20.15 -0.59 -7.82
CA ASP A 10 -18.95 -0.45 -8.65
C ASP A 10 -17.77 0.12 -7.85
N LEU A 11 -18.02 1.08 -6.96
CA LEU A 11 -17.01 1.60 -6.01
C LEU A 11 -16.55 0.52 -5.03
N ILE A 12 -17.46 -0.33 -4.53
CA ILE A 12 -17.05 -1.49 -3.70
C ILE A 12 -16.22 -2.45 -4.54
N LYS A 13 -16.55 -2.68 -5.82
CA LYS A 13 -15.83 -3.64 -6.65
C LYS A 13 -14.43 -3.15 -7.03
N TRP A 14 -14.29 -1.86 -7.33
CA TRP A 14 -13.04 -1.25 -7.85
C TRP A 14 -12.30 -0.38 -6.82
N GLY A 15 -12.76 -0.35 -5.56
CA GLY A 15 -12.13 0.39 -4.48
C GLY A 15 -10.70 -0.08 -4.19
N TRP A 16 -9.91 0.82 -3.62
CA TRP A 16 -8.51 0.55 -3.30
C TRP A 16 -8.41 -0.03 -1.88
N PRO A 17 -7.40 -0.89 -1.60
CA PRO A 17 -7.21 -1.46 -0.26
C PRO A 17 -6.96 -0.41 0.83
N GLU A 18 -6.48 0.77 0.42
CA GLU A 18 -6.16 1.94 1.24
C GLU A 18 -7.36 2.88 1.44
N ASP A 19 -8.47 2.64 0.74
CA ASP A 19 -9.66 3.48 0.87
C ASP A 19 -10.35 3.17 2.21
N VAL A 20 -10.69 4.22 2.96
CA VAL A 20 -11.50 4.12 4.17
C VAL A 20 -12.95 4.37 3.80
N TRP A 21 -13.80 3.42 4.13
CA TRP A 21 -15.24 3.48 3.91
C TRP A 21 -15.96 4.00 5.14
N PHE A 22 -16.97 4.85 4.93
CA PHE A 22 -17.81 5.44 5.97
C PHE A 22 -19.30 5.22 5.67
N HIS A 23 -20.07 4.95 6.72
CA HIS A 23 -21.51 4.73 6.67
C HIS A 23 -22.18 5.04 8.02
N VAL A 24 -23.44 5.43 8.01
CA VAL A 24 -24.21 5.64 9.25
C VAL A 24 -24.58 4.29 9.88
N ASP A 25 -24.34 4.09 11.18
CA ASP A 25 -24.76 2.86 11.85
C ASP A 25 -26.30 2.72 11.80
N LYS A 26 -26.80 1.53 11.43
CA LYS A 26 -28.23 1.15 11.42
C LYS A 26 -29.17 1.91 10.46
N TYR A 27 -28.71 2.93 9.74
CA TYR A 27 -29.55 3.73 8.85
C TYR A 27 -29.09 3.68 7.40
N SER A 28 -30.04 3.80 6.47
CA SER A 28 -29.71 3.91 5.05
C SER A 28 -28.99 5.24 4.78
N SER A 29 -27.75 5.16 4.31
CA SER A 29 -26.92 6.32 4.04
C SER A 29 -26.00 6.12 2.83
N ALA A 30 -25.54 7.24 2.26
CA ALA A 30 -24.56 7.19 1.19
C ALA A 30 -23.22 6.61 1.67
N HIS A 31 -22.56 5.82 0.80
CA HIS A 31 -21.20 5.35 1.04
C HIS A 31 -20.20 6.45 0.67
N VAL A 32 -19.44 6.89 1.65
CA VAL A 32 -18.33 7.83 1.45
C VAL A 32 -17.02 7.06 1.58
N TYR A 33 -16.13 7.32 0.64
CA TYR A 33 -14.78 6.76 0.62
C TYR A 33 -13.78 7.90 0.78
N LEU A 34 -12.82 7.73 1.68
CA LEU A 34 -11.66 8.58 1.82
C LEU A 34 -10.45 7.81 1.30
N ARG A 35 -9.83 8.34 0.25
CA ARG A 35 -8.63 7.75 -0.35
C ARG A 35 -7.38 8.21 0.40
N LEU A 36 -6.69 7.27 1.04
CA LEU A 36 -5.45 7.54 1.75
C LEU A 36 -4.25 7.50 0.80
N ARG A 37 -3.12 8.08 1.24
CA ARG A 37 -1.84 7.94 0.55
C ARG A 37 -1.25 6.56 0.81
N HIS A 38 -0.39 6.10 -0.09
CA HIS A 38 0.29 4.82 0.05
C HIS A 38 1.04 4.73 1.39
N GLY A 39 0.75 3.68 2.16
CA GLY A 39 1.35 3.44 3.48
C GLY A 39 0.73 4.20 4.66
N GLN A 40 -0.30 5.01 4.44
CA GLN A 40 -1.03 5.68 5.52
C GLN A 40 -2.09 4.75 6.13
N THR A 41 -2.20 4.75 7.45
CA THR A 41 -3.18 3.93 8.17
C THR A 41 -4.39 4.73 8.62
N ILE A 42 -5.44 4.06 9.08
CA ILE A 42 -6.66 4.68 9.60
C ILE A 42 -6.40 5.57 10.83
N ASP A 43 -5.29 5.31 11.56
CA ASP A 43 -4.85 6.06 12.74
C ASP A 43 -4.15 7.38 12.38
N ASP A 44 -3.58 7.47 11.17
CA ASP A 44 -2.86 8.66 10.71
C ASP A 44 -3.79 9.75 10.15
N ILE A 45 -5.10 9.51 10.15
CA ILE A 45 -6.09 10.44 9.61
C ILE A 45 -6.39 11.50 10.67
N PRO A 46 -6.24 12.81 10.35
CA PRO A 46 -6.57 13.85 11.30
C PRO A 46 -8.07 13.79 11.64
N SER A 47 -8.39 14.00 12.93
CA SER A 47 -9.76 13.97 13.44
C SER A 47 -10.69 14.93 12.69
N THR A 48 -10.18 16.06 12.23
CA THR A 48 -10.94 17.03 11.43
C THR A 48 -11.47 16.45 10.12
N VAL A 49 -10.69 15.61 9.44
CA VAL A 49 -11.11 14.95 8.19
C VAL A 49 -12.11 13.83 8.48
N LEU A 50 -11.93 13.12 9.60
CA LEU A 50 -12.90 12.11 10.06
C LEU A 50 -14.25 12.75 10.39
N GLU A 51 -14.25 13.89 11.09
CA GLU A 51 -15.45 14.67 11.38
C GLU A 51 -16.11 15.19 10.09
N ASP A 52 -15.32 15.71 9.15
CA ASP A 52 -15.82 16.16 7.84
C ASP A 52 -16.52 15.03 7.08
N ALA A 53 -15.91 13.84 7.03
CA ALA A 53 -16.48 12.66 6.38
C ALA A 53 -17.76 12.19 7.10
N ALA A 54 -17.74 12.15 8.43
CA ALA A 54 -18.90 11.73 9.23
C ALA A 54 -20.09 12.70 9.05
N GLN A 55 -19.83 14.01 9.02
CA GLN A 55 -20.84 15.03 8.74
C GLN A 55 -21.41 14.91 7.32
N LEU A 56 -20.56 14.60 6.34
CA LEU A 56 -21.00 14.38 4.97
C LEU A 56 -21.90 13.15 4.84
N VAL A 57 -21.53 12.04 5.46
CA VAL A 57 -22.31 10.79 5.49
C VAL A 57 -23.66 11.00 6.18
N LYS A 58 -23.67 11.67 7.34
CA LYS A 58 -24.90 12.03 8.05
C LYS A 58 -25.82 12.90 7.20
N ALA A 59 -25.28 13.91 6.51
CA ALA A 59 -26.05 14.80 5.66
C ALA A 59 -26.67 14.10 4.43
N ASN A 60 -26.02 13.04 3.95
CA ASN A 60 -26.48 12.21 2.83
C ASN A 60 -27.14 10.90 3.30
N SER A 61 -27.65 10.85 4.53
CA SER A 61 -28.50 9.76 5.03
C SER A 61 -29.98 10.13 4.91
N ILE A 62 -30.81 9.16 4.51
CA ILE A 62 -32.25 9.37 4.33
C ILE A 62 -32.91 9.69 5.68
N GLU A 63 -32.65 8.85 6.68
CA GLU A 63 -33.20 9.00 8.02
C GLU A 63 -32.23 9.74 8.96
N GLY A 64 -30.94 9.40 8.88
CA GLY A 64 -29.91 9.93 9.78
C GLY A 64 -29.65 11.43 9.66
N ASN A 65 -30.08 12.07 8.58
CA ASN A 65 -29.97 13.53 8.44
C ASN A 65 -30.85 14.29 9.46
N LYS A 66 -32.00 13.71 9.85
CA LYS A 66 -32.96 14.36 10.76
C LYS A 66 -32.75 14.01 12.24
N MET A 67 -31.98 12.96 12.52
CA MET A 67 -31.74 12.49 13.87
C MET A 67 -30.48 13.12 14.48
N ASN A 68 -30.53 13.38 15.78
CA ASN A 68 -29.35 13.75 16.58
C ASN A 68 -28.71 12.49 17.16
N ASP A 69 -27.49 12.63 17.65
CA ASP A 69 -26.78 11.58 18.40
C ASP A 69 -26.68 10.26 17.63
N ILE A 70 -26.01 10.32 16.47
CA ILE A 70 -25.85 9.18 15.57
C ILE A 70 -24.40 8.75 15.52
N ASP A 71 -24.18 7.44 15.49
CA ASP A 71 -22.87 6.86 15.27
C ASP A 71 -22.61 6.63 13.78
N VAL A 72 -21.46 7.08 13.31
CA VAL A 72 -20.94 6.79 11.96
C VAL A 72 -19.87 5.72 12.10
N VAL A 73 -20.03 4.63 11.37
CA VAL A 73 -19.01 3.57 11.29
C VAL A 73 -18.04 3.86 10.17
N TYR A 74 -16.78 3.52 10.39
CA TYR A 74 -15.74 3.60 9.38
C TYR A 74 -14.74 2.46 9.51
N THR A 75 -14.32 1.92 8.36
CA THR A 75 -13.42 0.78 8.27
C THR A 75 -12.64 0.83 6.95
N MET A 76 -11.51 0.14 6.89
CA MET A 76 -10.80 -0.06 5.62
C MET A 76 -11.67 -0.85 4.63
N TRP A 77 -11.57 -0.51 3.34
CA TRP A 77 -12.22 -1.21 2.24
C TRP A 77 -11.89 -2.70 2.24
N SER A 78 -10.64 -3.06 2.58
CA SER A 78 -10.18 -4.44 2.68
C SER A 78 -10.98 -5.31 3.67
N ASN A 79 -11.71 -4.70 4.61
CA ASN A 79 -12.54 -5.39 5.59
C ASN A 79 -14.02 -5.52 5.16
N LEU A 80 -14.41 -4.89 4.05
CA LEU A 80 -15.78 -4.96 3.54
C LEU A 80 -16.03 -6.32 2.90
N LYS A 81 -17.12 -6.97 3.32
CA LYS A 81 -17.57 -8.26 2.80
C LYS A 81 -18.92 -8.07 2.12
N LYS A 82 -18.96 -8.28 0.81
CA LYS A 82 -20.19 -8.35 0.04
C LYS A 82 -20.40 -9.77 -0.46
N THR A 83 -21.54 -10.38 -0.13
CA THR A 83 -21.95 -11.68 -0.68
C THR A 83 -23.04 -11.48 -1.75
N GLN A 84 -23.14 -12.41 -2.71
CA GLN A 84 -24.13 -12.31 -3.80
C GLN A 84 -25.59 -12.35 -3.32
N GLY A 85 -25.86 -12.85 -2.12
CA GLY A 85 -27.18 -12.86 -1.51
C GLY A 85 -27.55 -11.59 -0.72
N MET A 86 -26.64 -10.62 -0.61
CA MET A 86 -26.90 -9.35 0.10
C MET A 86 -27.57 -8.34 -0.82
N GLU A 87 -28.65 -7.71 -0.35
CA GLU A 87 -29.38 -6.67 -1.09
C GLU A 87 -28.47 -5.51 -1.49
N VAL A 88 -28.81 -4.84 -2.59
CA VAL A 88 -28.06 -3.70 -3.12
C VAL A 88 -27.93 -2.61 -2.04
N GLY A 89 -26.70 -2.24 -1.70
CA GLY A 89 -26.38 -1.30 -0.61
C GLY A 89 -26.09 -1.95 0.75
N GLN A 90 -26.48 -3.20 0.99
CA GLN A 90 -26.09 -3.92 2.21
C GLN A 90 -24.61 -4.36 2.13
N VAL A 91 -23.83 -4.03 3.16
CA VAL A 91 -22.42 -4.41 3.27
C VAL A 91 -22.19 -5.10 4.61
N GLY A 92 -21.50 -6.24 4.60
CA GLY A 92 -21.03 -6.92 5.79
C GLY A 92 -19.57 -6.62 6.08
N PHE A 93 -19.06 -7.10 7.22
CA PHE A 93 -17.66 -6.98 7.60
C PHE A 93 -17.02 -8.37 7.74
N TYR A 94 -15.72 -8.49 7.44
CA TYR A 94 -14.97 -9.70 7.75
C TYR A 94 -14.60 -9.75 9.24
N LYS A 95 -14.20 -8.61 9.79
CA LYS A 95 -13.78 -8.43 11.18
C LYS A 95 -14.50 -7.21 11.78
N ASP A 96 -15.49 -7.45 12.63
CA ASP A 96 -16.18 -6.37 13.34
C ASP A 96 -15.27 -5.60 14.31
N LYS A 97 -14.16 -6.21 14.76
CA LYS A 97 -13.19 -5.55 15.64
C LYS A 97 -12.42 -4.41 14.97
N ASP A 98 -12.29 -4.46 13.64
CA ASP A 98 -11.56 -3.45 12.86
C ASP A 98 -12.49 -2.28 12.47
N VAL A 99 -13.78 -2.36 12.79
CA VAL A 99 -14.77 -1.31 12.56
C VAL A 99 -14.70 -0.30 13.70
N ARG A 100 -14.43 0.96 13.35
CA ARG A 100 -14.41 2.07 14.30
C ARG A 100 -15.69 2.88 14.20
N LYS A 101 -16.04 3.58 15.29
CA LYS A 101 -17.23 4.42 15.37
C LYS A 101 -16.88 5.84 15.78
N ILE A 102 -17.53 6.82 15.15
CA ILE A 102 -17.47 8.24 15.52
C ILE A 102 -18.87 8.67 15.90
N HIS A 103 -19.02 9.25 17.08
CA HIS A 103 -20.28 9.79 17.55
C HIS A 103 -20.49 11.21 17.02
N VAL A 104 -21.61 11.45 16.33
CA VAL A 104 -21.98 12.74 15.75
C VAL A 104 -23.27 13.26 16.39
N ALA A 105 -23.10 14.10 17.40
CA ALA A 105 -24.20 14.70 18.17
C ALA A 105 -25.18 15.49 17.28
N LYS A 106 -24.66 16.42 16.46
CA LYS A 106 -25.47 17.27 15.58
C LYS A 106 -24.88 17.43 14.20
N ARG A 107 -25.75 17.68 13.22
CA ARG A 107 -25.35 18.05 11.87
C ARG A 107 -24.75 19.45 11.85
N MET A 108 -23.58 19.60 11.24
CA MET A 108 -22.91 20.88 11.04
C MET A 108 -23.00 21.32 9.58
N ASN A 109 -23.94 22.20 9.28
CA ASN A 109 -24.16 22.71 7.92
C ASN A 109 -22.97 23.47 7.34
N ALA A 110 -22.17 24.15 8.18
CA ALA A 110 -20.99 24.88 7.73
C ALA A 110 -19.96 23.94 7.05
N ILE A 111 -19.74 22.77 7.63
CA ILE A 111 -18.82 21.75 7.11
C ILE A 111 -19.34 21.20 5.78
N VAL A 112 -20.60 20.76 5.76
CA VAL A 112 -21.22 20.19 4.55
C VAL A 112 -21.23 21.20 3.40
N ASN A 113 -21.55 22.47 3.68
CA ASN A 113 -21.55 23.52 2.68
C ASN A 113 -20.14 23.83 2.15
N ARG A 114 -19.12 23.81 3.01
CA ARG A 114 -17.72 23.96 2.61
C ARG A 114 -17.31 22.84 1.65
N LEU A 115 -17.62 21.58 1.99
CA LEU A 115 -17.30 20.41 1.18
C LEU A 115 -18.05 20.43 -0.17
N ASN A 116 -19.32 20.81 -0.17
CA ASN A 116 -20.11 20.92 -1.40
C ASN A 116 -19.59 22.01 -2.35
N LYS A 117 -19.02 23.11 -1.84
CA LYS A 117 -18.39 24.15 -2.68
C LYS A 117 -17.15 23.65 -3.41
N THR A 118 -16.41 22.74 -2.78
CA THR A 118 -15.20 22.15 -3.38
C THR A 118 -15.49 20.88 -4.19
N LYS A 119 -16.74 20.44 -4.25
CA LYS A 119 -17.15 19.22 -4.96
C LYS A 119 -16.89 19.39 -6.45
N ARG A 120 -16.14 18.46 -7.03
CA ARG A 120 -16.01 18.27 -8.48
C ARG A 120 -16.67 16.96 -8.85
N SER A 121 -17.48 16.97 -9.91
CA SER A 121 -18.05 15.76 -10.50
C SER A 121 -17.29 15.44 -11.77
N GLU A 122 -16.40 14.46 -11.70
CA GLU A 122 -15.72 13.90 -12.86
C GLU A 122 -16.26 12.49 -13.08
N GLN A 123 -16.58 12.15 -14.33
CA GLN A 123 -16.92 10.77 -14.70
C GLN A 123 -15.61 9.99 -14.82
N VAL A 124 -15.28 9.27 -13.76
CA VAL A 124 -14.04 8.48 -13.68
C VAL A 124 -14.37 7.04 -14.01
N ASN A 125 -13.65 6.47 -14.99
CA ASN A 125 -13.72 5.04 -15.28
C ASN A 125 -12.91 4.27 -14.23
N PHE A 126 -13.57 3.87 -13.14
CA PHE A 126 -12.94 3.20 -11.99
C PHE A 126 -12.13 1.94 -12.37
N SER A 127 -12.57 1.20 -13.39
CA SER A 127 -11.86 0.02 -13.90
C SER A 127 -10.50 0.38 -14.50
N ALA A 128 -10.43 1.47 -15.27
CA ALA A 128 -9.20 1.88 -15.96
C ALA A 128 -8.17 2.45 -14.97
N GLU A 129 -8.61 3.20 -13.96
CA GLU A 129 -7.72 3.69 -12.89
C GLU A 129 -7.12 2.56 -12.08
N ARG A 130 -7.92 1.54 -11.73
CA ARG A 130 -7.40 0.38 -10.99
C ARG A 130 -6.42 -0.41 -11.82
N GLU A 131 -6.73 -0.68 -13.08
CA GLU A 131 -5.82 -1.42 -13.95
C GLU A 131 -4.49 -0.69 -14.16
N GLN A 132 -4.51 0.63 -14.32
CA GLN A 132 -3.30 1.44 -14.45
C GLN A 132 -2.46 1.41 -13.17
N ARG A 133 -3.09 1.44 -12.00
CA ARG A 133 -2.40 1.28 -10.70
C ARG A 133 -1.80 -0.11 -10.55
N ASP A 134 -2.56 -1.16 -10.86
CA ASP A 134 -2.09 -2.55 -10.78
C ASP A 134 -0.95 -2.84 -11.78
N GLN A 135 -0.92 -2.13 -12.91
CA GLN A 135 0.22 -2.15 -13.84
C GLN A 135 1.44 -1.44 -13.25
N ASN A 136 1.28 -0.24 -12.70
CA ASN A 136 2.36 0.51 -12.07
C ASN A 136 2.96 -0.24 -10.87
N GLU A 137 2.12 -0.80 -9.99
CA GLU A 137 2.60 -1.60 -8.85
C GLU A 137 3.36 -2.85 -9.28
N ARG A 138 2.93 -3.52 -10.36
CA ARG A 138 3.65 -4.66 -10.93
C ARG A 138 5.01 -4.24 -11.51
N GLU A 139 5.06 -3.13 -12.22
CA GLU A 139 6.30 -2.61 -12.79
C GLU A 139 7.27 -2.15 -11.69
N ASP A 140 6.79 -1.46 -10.66
CA ASP A 140 7.60 -1.03 -9.52
C ASP A 140 8.15 -2.23 -8.74
N LYS A 141 7.32 -3.24 -8.48
CA LYS A 141 7.76 -4.47 -7.81
C LYS A 141 8.79 -5.23 -8.64
N LYS A 142 8.61 -5.28 -9.97
CA LYS A 142 9.55 -5.91 -10.90
C LYS A 142 10.88 -5.15 -10.95
N LYS A 143 10.84 -3.82 -10.91
CA LYS A 143 12.02 -2.95 -10.85
C LYS A 143 12.79 -3.16 -9.54
N LEU A 144 12.11 -3.17 -8.40
CA LEU A 144 12.70 -3.47 -7.09
C LEU A 144 13.37 -4.85 -7.06
N LEU A 145 12.69 -5.89 -7.54
CA LEU A 145 13.24 -7.25 -7.64
C LEU A 145 14.48 -7.31 -8.53
N ARG A 146 14.47 -6.60 -9.66
CA ARG A 146 15.60 -6.52 -10.57
C ARG A 146 16.79 -5.82 -9.92
N GLU A 147 16.55 -4.69 -9.25
CA GLU A 147 17.59 -3.92 -8.55
C GLU A 147 18.19 -4.72 -7.38
N GLN A 148 17.35 -5.45 -6.63
CA GLN A 148 17.82 -6.34 -5.57
C GLN A 148 18.70 -7.47 -6.13
N LYS A 149 18.27 -8.12 -7.21
CA LYS A 149 19.04 -9.19 -7.88
C LYS A 149 20.35 -8.67 -8.48
N GLU A 150 20.35 -7.47 -9.04
CA GLU A 150 21.57 -6.82 -9.56
C GLU A 150 22.54 -6.48 -8.41
N ARG A 151 22.02 -6.03 -7.26
CA ARG A 151 22.82 -5.77 -6.05
C ARG A 151 23.44 -7.05 -5.49
N GLU A 152 22.66 -8.13 -5.36
CA GLU A 152 23.14 -9.44 -4.90
C GLU A 152 24.23 -10.01 -5.82
N LYS A 153 24.02 -9.94 -7.15
CA LYS A 153 25.01 -10.39 -8.13
C LYS A 153 26.30 -9.57 -8.09
N ALA A 154 26.21 -8.26 -7.84
CA ALA A 154 27.37 -7.40 -7.70
C ALA A 154 28.16 -7.70 -6.41
N GLU A 155 27.49 -7.97 -5.29
CA GLU A 155 28.14 -8.42 -4.05
C GLU A 155 28.81 -9.78 -4.21
N GLU A 156 28.15 -10.73 -4.88
CA GLU A 156 28.72 -12.06 -5.12
C GLU A 156 29.97 -11.98 -6.01
N LYS A 157 29.94 -11.17 -7.07
CA LYS A 157 31.11 -10.92 -7.93
C LYS A 157 32.25 -10.25 -7.15
N ARG A 158 31.96 -9.26 -6.30
CA ARG A 158 32.97 -8.60 -5.47
C ARG A 158 33.59 -9.58 -4.46
N ARG A 159 32.78 -10.46 -3.87
CA ARG A 159 33.25 -11.50 -2.96
C ARG A 159 34.13 -12.55 -3.66
N GLN A 160 33.79 -12.92 -4.90
CA GLN A 160 34.61 -13.81 -5.73
C GLN A 160 35.94 -13.13 -6.09
N GLU A 161 35.93 -11.87 -6.52
CA GLU A 161 37.16 -11.11 -6.83
C GLU A 161 38.06 -10.93 -5.60
N GLU A 162 37.49 -10.64 -4.42
CA GLU A 162 38.24 -10.61 -3.16
C GLU A 162 38.79 -11.99 -2.77
N ALA A 163 38.02 -13.05 -2.96
CA ALA A 163 38.47 -14.42 -2.70
C ALA A 163 39.58 -14.85 -3.67
N GLU A 164 39.49 -14.46 -4.95
CA GLU A 164 40.53 -14.69 -5.95
C GLU A 164 41.79 -13.88 -5.68
N MET A 165 41.69 -12.62 -5.24
CA MET A 165 42.86 -11.84 -4.81
C MET A 165 43.50 -12.37 -3.53
N ARG A 166 42.70 -12.90 -2.58
CA ARG A 166 43.21 -13.53 -1.35
C ARG A 166 43.75 -14.94 -1.59
N SER A 167 43.20 -15.64 -2.56
CA SER A 167 43.67 -16.93 -3.02
C SER A 167 44.89 -16.70 -3.91
N TYR A 168 46.08 -16.91 -3.36
CA TYR A 168 47.37 -16.91 -4.09
C TYR A 168 47.47 -17.96 -5.22
N ASN A 169 46.36 -18.46 -5.80
CA ASN A 169 46.34 -19.45 -6.87
C ASN A 169 47.05 -18.97 -8.15
N SER A 170 47.08 -17.67 -8.45
CA SER A 170 47.86 -17.18 -9.60
C SER A 170 49.38 -17.19 -9.37
N LEU A 171 49.83 -17.34 -8.10
CA LEU A 171 51.25 -17.57 -7.78
C LEU A 171 51.66 -19.04 -7.92
N PHE A 172 50.71 -19.99 -7.88
CA PHE A 172 51.00 -21.42 -8.05
C PHE A 172 50.99 -21.85 -9.52
N ASN A 173 51.68 -21.08 -10.38
CA ASN A 173 51.87 -21.44 -11.77
C ASN A 173 52.95 -22.54 -11.86
N THR A 174 52.57 -23.77 -12.20
CA THR A 174 53.47 -24.94 -12.22
C THR A 174 54.65 -24.77 -13.18
N SER A 175 54.53 -23.90 -14.18
CA SER A 175 55.61 -23.55 -15.12
C SER A 175 56.76 -22.77 -14.48
N ASN A 176 56.54 -22.10 -13.34
CA ASN A 176 57.55 -21.31 -12.62
C ASN A 176 58.02 -21.99 -11.32
N MET A 177 57.54 -23.20 -11.01
CA MET A 177 58.01 -23.95 -9.85
C MET A 177 59.25 -24.76 -10.23
N THR A 178 60.39 -24.36 -9.70
CA THR A 178 61.63 -25.15 -9.74
C THR A 178 61.65 -26.11 -8.56
N SER A 179 61.90 -27.40 -8.79
CA SER A 179 62.04 -28.37 -7.69
C SER A 179 63.40 -28.18 -7.01
N ASN A 180 63.45 -28.19 -5.67
CA ASN A 180 64.72 -28.11 -4.91
C ASN A 180 65.67 -29.29 -5.19
N THR A 181 65.21 -30.32 -5.91
CA THR A 181 66.02 -31.45 -6.34
C THR A 181 66.88 -31.18 -7.58
N GLU A 182 66.63 -30.09 -8.33
CA GLU A 182 67.42 -29.72 -9.52
C GLU A 182 68.32 -28.49 -9.33
N ASN A 183 68.33 -27.87 -8.14
CA ASN A 183 69.29 -26.80 -7.81
C ASN A 183 70.53 -27.36 -7.11
N SER A 184 71.22 -28.31 -7.75
CA SER A 184 72.51 -28.82 -7.30
C SER A 184 73.66 -28.06 -7.97
N GLY A 185 73.77 -26.76 -7.74
CA GLY A 185 74.86 -25.99 -8.32
C GLY A 185 74.89 -24.52 -7.95
N TYR A 186 75.83 -24.19 -7.07
CA TYR A 186 76.40 -22.86 -6.85
C TYR A 186 75.59 -21.86 -6.01
N ASP A 187 75.83 -21.89 -4.70
CA ASP A 187 76.17 -20.66 -3.97
C ASP A 187 77.29 -20.98 -2.97
N SER A 188 78.52 -20.97 -3.47
CA SER A 188 79.74 -21.04 -2.66
C SER A 188 80.31 -19.63 -2.55
N ASP A 189 80.28 -19.10 -1.32
CA ASP A 189 81.14 -18.08 -0.70
C ASP A 189 81.52 -16.80 -1.48
N ASP A 190 81.00 -15.65 -1.02
CA ASP A 190 81.86 -14.51 -0.66
C ASP A 190 81.14 -13.55 0.34
N PHE A 191 81.41 -13.70 1.63
CA PHE A 191 81.09 -12.71 2.67
C PHE A 191 82.41 -12.23 3.30
N MET A 192 82.90 -11.07 2.84
CA MET A 192 83.69 -10.14 3.64
C MET A 192 82.78 -9.16 4.38
#